data_AF-A0A7X4C0N8-F1
#
_entry.id   AF-A0A7X4C0N8-F1
#
_cell.length_a   1.000
_cell.length_b   1.000
_cell.length_c   1.000
_cell.angle_alpha   90.00
_cell.angle_beta   90.00
_cell.angle_gamma   90.00
#
_symmetry.space_group_name_H-M   'P 1'
#
loop_
_entity.id
_entity.type
_entity.pdbx_description
1 polymer ?
#
loop_
_entity_poly.entity_id
_entity_poly.type
_entity_poly.pdbx_seq_one_letter_code
_entity_poly.pdbx_strand_id
1 'polypeptide(L)'
;MTRFLAFLLFLGLSILIFASVGWGAPAYGQDTTEARFRAGMEALNAAHAIADREARDERLDEAIAAFRAILVDRPELVRVRLELARAFFLKEEDTLARRHFEQVLAGEVPPAVAANIVRFLRIMRARRRWEAQFGMAVAPDSNLNAASGERTIFLDTVFGRLPFTLDDPVKPKSGLGVSVWGGGEYQHPLTDRLRLRAGANASIREYKGGDFDRHFLAAHLGPRRLIGARTEASLLATVERQWTAGAPETDRFGLRLEGEHRL
;
A
#
# COMPACT_ATOMS: atom_id res chain seq x y z
N MET A 1 -25.55 33.87 17.14
CA MET A 1 -24.32 34.35 17.80
C MET A 1 -23.11 33.66 17.19
N THR A 2 -22.49 34.33 16.22
CA THR A 2 -21.03 34.56 16.08
C THR A 2 -20.12 33.45 16.65
N ARG A 3 -19.30 32.75 15.85
CA ARG A 3 -18.08 33.31 15.24
C ARG A 3 -17.53 32.41 14.11
N PHE A 4 -17.35 33.03 12.94
CA PHE A 4 -16.34 32.73 11.94
C PHE A 4 -14.94 32.75 12.57
N LEU A 5 -14.04 31.84 12.17
CA LEU A 5 -12.60 32.02 12.42
C LEU A 5 -11.77 31.72 11.16
N ALA A 6 -11.22 32.83 10.66
CA ALA A 6 -10.17 33.07 9.68
C ALA A 6 -9.19 31.92 9.36
N PHE A 7 -9.03 31.64 8.06
CA PHE A 7 -7.81 31.08 7.49
C PHE A 7 -6.99 32.23 6.88
N LEU A 8 -5.84 32.51 7.49
CA LEU A 8 -4.92 33.58 7.12
C LEU A 8 -4.05 33.17 5.92
N LEU A 9 -4.07 33.99 4.87
CA LEU A 9 -3.05 34.03 3.82
C LEU A 9 -1.68 34.33 4.43
N PHE A 10 -0.66 33.56 4.04
CA PHE A 10 0.72 34.02 4.09
C PHE A 10 1.30 33.99 2.67
N LEU A 11 1.33 35.17 2.06
CA LEU A 11 2.09 35.49 0.86
C LEU A 11 3.57 35.59 1.27
N GLY A 12 4.39 34.65 0.81
CA GLY A 12 5.85 34.75 0.87
C GLY A 12 6.39 34.86 -0.54
N LEU A 13 6.46 36.09 -1.06
CA LEU A 13 7.06 36.39 -2.35
C LEU A 13 8.58 36.40 -2.19
N SER A 14 9.27 35.42 -2.77
CA SER A 14 10.72 35.44 -2.92
C SER A 14 11.03 35.32 -4.40
N ILE A 15 11.29 36.46 -5.03
CA ILE A 15 11.76 36.55 -6.40
C ILE A 15 13.28 36.42 -6.35
N LEU A 16 13.80 35.28 -6.80
CA LEU A 16 15.21 35.10 -7.15
C LEU A 16 15.29 35.14 -8.68
N ILE A 17 15.82 36.24 -9.23
CA ILE A 17 16.13 36.35 -10.66
C ILE A 17 17.49 35.71 -10.87
N PHE A 18 17.52 34.54 -11.49
CA PHE A 18 18.73 33.98 -12.07
C PHE A 18 18.69 34.24 -13.58
N ALA A 19 19.52 35.18 -14.05
CA ALA A 19 19.78 35.34 -15.46
C ALA A 19 20.84 34.32 -15.89
N SER A 20 20.42 33.23 -16.53
CA SER A 20 21.31 32.35 -17.27
C SER A 20 21.08 32.55 -18.77
N VAL A 21 22.09 33.09 -19.44
CA VAL A 21 22.18 33.15 -20.90
C VAL A 21 22.36 31.72 -21.40
N GLY A 22 21.32 31.17 -22.04
CA GLY A 22 21.33 29.86 -22.68
C GLY A 22 20.65 29.96 -24.04
N TRP A 23 21.32 29.46 -25.08
CA TRP A 23 20.85 29.50 -26.46
C TRP A 23 19.43 28.92 -26.61
N GLY A 24 18.58 29.68 -27.30
CA GLY A 24 17.13 29.51 -27.28
C GLY A 24 16.65 28.24 -27.97
N ALA A 25 16.03 27.35 -27.17
CA ALA A 25 14.91 26.56 -27.65
C ALA A 25 13.76 27.53 -27.98
N PRO A 26 13.00 27.31 -29.08
CA PRO A 26 11.91 28.22 -29.44
C PRO A 26 10.91 28.36 -28.29
N ALA A 27 10.54 29.60 -27.97
CA ALA A 27 9.66 29.98 -26.85
C ALA A 27 8.23 29.38 -26.91
N TYR A 28 7.90 28.66 -28.00
CA TYR A 28 6.58 28.07 -28.24
C TYR A 28 6.14 27.09 -27.14
N GLY A 29 7.05 26.30 -26.57
CA GLY A 29 6.70 25.31 -25.53
C GLY A 29 6.48 25.91 -24.13
N GLN A 30 7.15 27.01 -23.79
CA GLN A 30 7.06 27.65 -22.47
C GLN A 30 5.73 28.38 -22.30
N ASP A 31 5.28 29.09 -23.33
CA ASP A 31 4.00 29.79 -23.33
C ASP A 31 2.82 28.80 -23.20
N THR A 32 2.89 27.67 -23.91
CA THR A 32 1.90 26.59 -23.77
C THR A 32 1.95 25.90 -22.40
N THR A 33 3.13 25.81 -21.77
CA THR A 33 3.28 25.21 -20.44
C THR A 33 2.66 26.09 -19.37
N GLU A 34 2.96 27.39 -19.40
CA GLU A 34 2.40 28.37 -18.47
C GLU A 34 0.88 28.51 -18.65
N ALA A 35 0.38 28.56 -19.89
CA ALA A 35 -1.05 28.60 -20.18
C ALA A 35 -1.77 27.35 -19.65
N ARG A 36 -1.22 26.14 -19.87
CA ARG A 36 -1.77 24.90 -19.31
C ARG A 36 -1.70 24.89 -17.79
N PHE A 37 -0.61 25.38 -17.20
CA PHE A 37 -0.45 25.41 -15.75
C PHE A 37 -1.49 26.33 -15.12
N ARG A 38 -1.69 27.51 -15.71
CA ARG A 38 -2.73 28.47 -15.30
C ARG A 38 -4.12 27.86 -15.40
N ALA A 39 -4.48 27.27 -16.53
CA ALA A 39 -5.76 26.59 -16.72
C ALA A 39 -5.98 25.48 -15.69
N GLY A 40 -4.95 24.67 -15.41
CA GLY A 40 -5.01 23.63 -14.38
C GLY A 40 -5.24 24.19 -12.97
N MET A 41 -4.55 25.30 -12.62
CA MET A 41 -4.74 25.97 -11.34
C MET A 41 -6.11 26.65 -11.21
N GLU A 42 -6.63 27.23 -12.30
CA GLU A 42 -7.97 27.81 -12.35
C GLU A 42 -9.04 26.74 -12.09
N ALA A 43 -8.96 25.61 -12.79
CA ALA A 43 -9.87 24.48 -12.58
C ALA A 43 -9.76 23.91 -11.16
N LEU A 44 -8.54 23.76 -10.63
CA LEU A 44 -8.30 23.30 -9.27
C LEU A 44 -8.88 24.26 -8.20
N ASN A 45 -8.77 25.57 -8.42
CA ASN A 45 -9.33 26.57 -7.52
C ASN A 45 -10.86 26.60 -7.61
N ALA A 46 -11.42 26.50 -8.81
CA ALA A 46 -12.86 26.43 -9.02
C ALA A 46 -13.47 25.22 -8.30
N ALA A 47 -12.81 24.06 -8.35
CA ALA A 47 -13.26 22.86 -7.63
C ALA A 47 -13.46 23.10 -6.12
N HIS A 48 -12.62 23.92 -5.47
CA HIS A 48 -12.78 24.19 -4.02
C HIS A 48 -14.07 24.96 -3.67
N ALA A 49 -14.64 25.71 -4.63
CA ALA A 49 -15.83 26.51 -4.41
C ALA A 49 -17.14 25.75 -4.73
N ILE A 50 -17.05 24.56 -5.35
CA ILE A 50 -18.20 23.79 -5.79
C ILE A 50 -18.62 22.80 -4.69
N ALA A 51 -19.86 22.94 -4.20
CA ALA A 51 -20.44 22.02 -3.23
C ALA A 51 -20.95 20.72 -3.88
N ASP A 52 -21.44 20.81 -5.11
CA ASP A 52 -21.90 19.65 -5.87
C ASP A 52 -20.74 18.73 -6.24
N ARG A 53 -20.90 17.43 -5.99
CA ARG A 53 -19.79 16.47 -6.15
C ARG A 53 -19.42 16.26 -7.61
N GLU A 54 -20.41 16.13 -8.49
CA GLU A 54 -20.18 15.81 -9.90
C GLU A 54 -19.51 16.99 -10.61
N ALA A 55 -20.07 18.19 -10.46
CA ALA A 55 -19.49 19.41 -11.02
C ALA A 55 -18.09 19.72 -10.46
N ARG A 56 -17.83 19.35 -9.19
CA ARG A 56 -16.48 19.45 -8.61
C ARG A 56 -15.52 18.47 -9.26
N ASP A 57 -15.93 17.21 -9.41
CA ASP A 57 -15.08 16.16 -9.96
C ASP A 57 -14.73 16.44 -11.44
N GLU A 58 -15.63 17.05 -12.21
CA GLU A 58 -15.33 17.55 -13.56
C GLU A 58 -14.20 18.60 -13.58
N ARG A 59 -14.25 19.60 -12.69
CA ARG A 59 -13.18 20.62 -12.61
C ARG A 59 -11.85 20.01 -12.15
N LEU A 60 -11.90 18.99 -11.29
CA LEU A 60 -10.71 18.25 -10.90
C LEU A 60 -10.13 17.46 -12.09
N ASP A 61 -10.97 16.90 -12.95
CA ASP A 61 -10.53 16.23 -14.18
C ASP A 61 -9.88 17.18 -15.18
N GLU A 62 -10.41 18.39 -15.34
CA GLU A 62 -9.78 19.45 -16.14
C GLU A 62 -8.39 19.81 -15.60
N ALA A 63 -8.26 19.98 -14.28
CA ALA A 63 -6.96 20.25 -13.64
C ALA A 63 -5.96 19.10 -13.85
N ILE A 64 -6.41 17.85 -13.66
CA ILE A 64 -5.61 16.65 -13.87
C ILE A 64 -5.13 16.57 -15.32
N ALA A 65 -6.02 16.80 -16.30
CA ALA A 65 -5.69 16.76 -17.72
C ALA A 65 -4.62 17.81 -18.08
N ALA A 66 -4.78 19.05 -17.58
CA ALA A 66 -3.84 20.14 -17.82
C ALA A 66 -2.45 19.83 -17.25
N PHE A 67 -2.35 19.39 -16.00
CA PHE A 67 -1.06 19.05 -15.38
C PHE A 67 -0.41 17.81 -16.00
N ARG A 68 -1.21 16.78 -16.38
CA ARG A 68 -0.70 15.61 -17.11
C ARG A 68 -0.10 16.01 -18.45
N ALA A 69 -0.78 16.86 -19.22
CA ALA A 69 -0.29 17.32 -20.51
C ALA A 69 1.08 18.01 -20.41
N ILE A 70 1.30 18.80 -19.35
CA ILE A 70 2.62 19.40 -19.09
C ILE A 70 3.68 18.33 -18.78
N LEU A 71 3.36 17.37 -17.90
CA LEU A 71 4.32 16.37 -17.44
C LEU A 71 4.67 15.30 -18.49
N VAL A 72 3.86 15.16 -19.55
CA VAL A 72 4.22 14.36 -20.73
C VAL A 72 5.44 14.98 -21.43
N ASP A 73 5.44 16.30 -21.61
CA ASP A 73 6.50 17.02 -22.30
C ASP A 73 7.68 17.35 -21.36
N ARG A 74 7.38 17.65 -20.10
CA ARG A 74 8.32 18.20 -19.10
C ARG A 74 8.22 17.46 -17.75
N PRO A 75 8.65 16.19 -17.67
CA PRO A 75 8.50 15.37 -16.46
C PRO A 75 9.33 15.86 -15.26
N GLU A 76 10.34 16.70 -15.46
CA GLU A 76 11.22 17.24 -14.43
C GLU A 76 10.55 18.33 -13.56
N LEU A 77 9.38 18.85 -13.96
CA LEU A 77 8.71 19.94 -13.26
C LEU A 77 8.04 19.47 -11.96
N VAL A 78 8.81 19.46 -10.86
CA VAL A 78 8.37 19.03 -9.52
C VAL A 78 7.11 19.78 -9.05
N ARG A 79 7.04 21.09 -9.29
CA ARG A 79 5.86 21.89 -8.90
C ARG A 79 4.58 21.39 -9.57
N VAL A 80 4.63 21.08 -10.86
CA VAL A 80 3.47 20.57 -11.61
C VAL A 80 3.09 19.17 -11.12
N ARG A 81 4.09 18.33 -10.80
CA ARG A 81 3.87 17.01 -10.19
C ARG A 81 3.16 17.10 -8.84
N LEU A 82 3.49 18.08 -8.02
CA LEU A 82 2.83 18.32 -6.74
C LEU A 82 1.37 18.77 -6.89
N GLU A 83 1.07 19.66 -7.83
CA GLU A 83 -0.31 20.08 -8.09
C GLU A 83 -1.15 18.95 -8.71
N LEU A 84 -0.55 18.12 -9.58
CA LEU A 84 -1.19 16.90 -10.06
C LEU A 84 -1.52 15.93 -8.92
N ALA A 85 -0.57 15.70 -8.00
CA ALA A 85 -0.80 14.88 -6.82
C ALA A 85 -1.93 15.44 -5.93
N ARG A 86 -1.99 16.77 -5.77
CA ARG A 86 -3.04 17.45 -5.02
C ARG A 86 -4.40 17.34 -5.70
N ALA A 87 -4.48 17.45 -7.02
CA ALA A 87 -5.72 17.28 -7.77
C ALA A 87 -6.29 15.86 -7.59
N PHE A 88 -5.45 14.82 -7.72
CA PHE A 88 -5.85 13.44 -7.40
C PHE A 88 -6.31 13.27 -5.95
N PHE A 89 -5.61 13.89 -4.99
CA PHE A 89 -5.97 13.82 -3.57
C PHE A 89 -7.37 14.42 -3.31
N LEU A 90 -7.68 15.55 -3.93
CA LEU A 90 -8.99 16.20 -3.82
C LEU A 90 -10.09 15.37 -4.47
N LYS A 91 -9.79 14.67 -5.56
CA LYS A 91 -10.69 13.73 -6.24
C LYS A 91 -10.82 12.38 -5.53
N GLU A 92 -10.16 12.20 -4.38
CA GLU A 92 -10.10 10.95 -3.60
C GLU A 92 -9.43 9.77 -4.35
N GLU A 93 -8.67 10.05 -5.41
CA GLU A 93 -7.87 9.07 -6.15
C GLU A 93 -6.52 8.82 -5.44
N ASP A 94 -6.60 8.38 -4.19
CA ASP A 94 -5.48 8.31 -3.23
C ASP A 94 -4.30 7.45 -3.71
N THR A 95 -4.55 6.40 -4.50
CA THR A 95 -3.48 5.56 -5.07
C THR A 95 -2.64 6.33 -6.09
N LEU A 96 -3.26 7.14 -6.94
CA LEU A 96 -2.56 7.96 -7.93
C LEU A 96 -1.85 9.13 -7.26
N ALA A 97 -2.55 9.81 -6.35
CA ALA A 97 -1.98 10.91 -5.57
C ALA A 97 -0.73 10.48 -4.79
N ARG A 98 -0.80 9.35 -4.08
CA ARG A 98 0.33 8.76 -3.33
C ARG A 98 1.54 8.52 -4.23
N ARG A 99 1.35 7.88 -5.40
CA ARG A 99 2.44 7.58 -6.34
C ARG A 99 3.21 8.85 -6.72
N HIS A 100 2.51 9.93 -7.06
CA HIS A 100 3.17 11.19 -7.43
C HIS A 100 3.88 11.84 -6.24
N PHE A 101 3.29 11.81 -5.05
CA PHE A 101 3.92 12.32 -3.84
C PHE A 101 5.18 11.54 -3.45
N GLU A 102 5.14 10.21 -3.48
CA GLU A 102 6.29 9.34 -3.21
C GLU A 102 7.40 9.54 -4.25
N GLN A 103 7.04 9.74 -5.53
CA GLN A 103 8.01 10.07 -6.56
C GLN A 103 8.73 11.40 -6.30
N VAL A 104 8.02 12.41 -5.80
CA VAL A 104 8.65 13.69 -5.40
C VAL A 104 9.58 13.49 -4.20
N LEU A 105 9.17 12.69 -3.20
CA LEU A 105 9.99 12.37 -2.03
C LEU A 105 11.25 11.56 -2.34
N ALA A 106 11.26 10.82 -3.46
CA ALA A 106 12.43 10.08 -3.90
C ALA A 106 13.56 10.98 -4.46
N GLY A 107 13.26 12.25 -4.76
CA GLY A 107 14.24 13.24 -5.18
C GLY A 107 14.68 14.17 -4.04
N GLU A 108 15.56 15.12 -4.37
CA GLU A 108 15.94 16.19 -3.43
C GLU A 108 14.80 17.21 -3.31
N VAL A 109 14.24 17.33 -2.10
CA VAL A 109 13.15 18.25 -1.81
C VAL A 109 13.40 19.04 -0.54
N PRO A 110 13.00 20.33 -0.49
CA PRO A 110 13.12 21.13 0.74
C PRO A 110 12.34 20.47 1.91
N PRO A 111 12.84 20.54 3.16
CA PRO A 111 12.19 19.90 4.30
C PRO A 111 10.72 20.29 4.52
N ALA A 112 10.38 21.56 4.24
CA ALA A 112 9.00 22.04 4.35
C ALA A 112 8.05 21.37 3.33
N VAL A 113 8.53 21.12 2.11
CA VAL A 113 7.78 20.42 1.07
C VAL A 113 7.58 18.97 1.47
N ALA A 114 8.64 18.29 1.93
CA ALA A 114 8.56 16.92 2.42
C ALA A 114 7.54 16.78 3.56
N ALA A 115 7.57 17.69 4.55
CA ALA A 115 6.63 17.70 5.66
C ALA A 115 5.15 17.84 5.21
N ASN A 116 4.89 18.67 4.18
CA ASN A 116 3.56 18.81 3.60
C ASN A 116 3.11 17.53 2.87
N ILE A 117 3.99 16.91 2.08
CA ILE A 117 3.70 15.64 1.40
C ILE A 117 3.34 14.56 2.43
N VAL A 118 4.14 14.42 3.49
CA VAL A 118 3.90 13.46 4.58
C VAL A 118 2.53 13.66 5.24
N ARG A 119 2.03 14.91 5.31
CA ARG A 119 0.68 15.20 5.82
C ARG A 119 -0.41 14.66 4.89
N PHE A 120 -0.29 14.87 3.58
CA PHE A 120 -1.23 14.30 2.60
C PHE A 120 -1.23 12.78 2.66
N LEU A 121 -0.05 12.15 2.64
CA LEU A 121 0.08 10.69 2.73
C LEU A 121 -0.58 10.11 3.99
N ARG A 122 -0.51 10.83 5.11
CA ARG A 122 -1.19 10.44 6.36
C ARG A 122 -2.71 10.49 6.23
N ILE A 123 -3.25 11.53 5.60
CA ILE A 123 -4.69 11.66 5.37
C ILE A 123 -5.18 10.53 4.44
N MET A 124 -4.46 10.27 3.34
CA MET A 124 -4.79 9.16 2.43
C MET A 124 -4.79 7.81 3.14
N ARG A 125 -3.76 7.54 3.97
CA ARG A 125 -3.68 6.32 4.78
C ARG A 125 -4.85 6.22 5.76
N ALA A 126 -5.28 7.33 6.33
CA ALA A 126 -6.47 7.38 7.18
C ALA A 126 -7.78 7.20 6.38
N ARG A 127 -7.85 7.61 5.11
CA ARG A 127 -9.01 7.38 4.25
C ARG A 127 -9.10 5.96 3.72
N ARG A 128 -7.97 5.26 3.56
CA ARG A 128 -7.95 3.87 3.08
C ARG A 128 -8.72 2.97 4.04
N ARG A 129 -9.84 2.45 3.57
CA ARG A 129 -10.71 1.54 4.32
C ARG A 129 -10.58 0.10 3.86
N TRP A 130 -10.03 -0.16 2.68
CA TRP A 130 -9.90 -1.51 2.18
C TRP A 130 -8.53 -1.74 1.52
N GLU A 131 -8.06 -2.97 1.63
CA GLU A 131 -6.86 -3.48 0.98
C GLU A 131 -7.20 -4.85 0.39
N ALA A 132 -6.67 -5.16 -0.79
CA ALA A 132 -6.84 -6.45 -1.43
C ALA A 132 -5.58 -6.82 -2.21
N GLN A 133 -5.30 -8.12 -2.29
CA GLN A 133 -4.19 -8.69 -3.05
C GLN A 133 -4.62 -10.04 -3.63
N PHE A 134 -4.12 -10.37 -4.80
CA PHE A 134 -4.31 -11.67 -5.44
C PHE A 134 -3.07 -12.02 -6.27
N GLY A 135 -2.84 -13.31 -6.49
CA GLY A 135 -1.78 -13.78 -7.35
C GLY A 135 -1.91 -15.25 -7.72
N MET A 136 -1.16 -15.65 -8.74
CA MET A 136 -1.06 -17.02 -9.21
C MET A 136 0.35 -17.31 -9.70
N ALA A 137 0.80 -18.55 -9.54
CA ALA A 137 2.11 -18.98 -10.02
C ALA A 137 2.13 -20.48 -10.34
N VAL A 138 3.07 -20.89 -11.20
CA VAL A 138 3.49 -22.28 -11.30
C VAL A 138 4.48 -22.55 -10.16
N ALA A 139 4.27 -23.64 -9.42
CA ALA A 139 4.99 -23.98 -8.20
C ALA A 139 5.75 -25.31 -8.38
N PRO A 140 6.92 -25.33 -9.02
CA PRO A 140 7.80 -26.49 -8.99
C PRO A 140 8.36 -26.67 -7.57
N ASP A 141 8.34 -27.89 -7.06
CA ASP A 141 8.87 -28.22 -5.74
C ASP A 141 9.63 -29.55 -5.82
N SER A 142 10.83 -29.60 -5.25
CA SER A 142 11.71 -30.78 -5.26
C SER A 142 11.48 -31.69 -4.05
N ASN A 143 10.72 -31.26 -3.04
CA ASN A 143 10.52 -32.02 -1.80
C ASN A 143 9.11 -31.81 -1.23
N LEU A 144 8.09 -32.26 -1.97
CA LEU A 144 6.67 -32.13 -1.63
C LEU A 144 6.29 -32.74 -0.29
N ASN A 145 6.91 -33.88 0.06
CA ASN A 145 6.67 -34.61 1.29
C ASN A 145 7.53 -34.13 2.46
N ALA A 146 8.27 -33.02 2.29
CA ALA A 146 9.17 -32.46 3.31
C ALA A 146 10.08 -33.51 3.96
N ALA A 147 10.54 -34.49 3.17
CA ALA A 147 11.40 -35.55 3.66
C ALA A 147 12.73 -34.96 4.15
N SER A 148 13.12 -35.26 5.37
CA SER A 148 14.47 -34.94 5.86
C SER A 148 15.46 -35.92 5.23
N GLY A 149 16.59 -35.43 4.74
CA GLY A 149 17.67 -36.28 4.24
C GLY A 149 18.43 -37.03 5.35
N GLU A 150 17.98 -36.92 6.60
CA GLU A 150 18.62 -37.53 7.76
C GLU A 150 18.25 -39.01 7.85
N ARG A 151 19.27 -39.87 7.70
CA ARG A 151 19.13 -41.31 7.90
C ARG A 151 19.13 -41.72 9.37
N THR A 152 19.59 -40.83 10.26
CA THR A 152 19.80 -41.14 11.67
C THR A 152 19.10 -40.10 12.53
N ILE A 153 18.10 -40.54 13.28
CA ILE A 153 17.41 -39.73 14.29
C ILE A 153 17.97 -40.08 15.67
N PHE A 154 18.12 -39.08 16.53
CA PHE A 154 18.57 -39.28 17.91
C PHE A 154 17.38 -39.15 18.85
N LEU A 155 17.04 -40.22 19.56
CA LEU A 155 16.04 -40.17 20.63
C LEU A 155 16.73 -40.00 21.99
N ASP A 156 16.29 -39.02 22.76
CA ASP A 156 16.70 -38.86 24.14
C ASP A 156 15.89 -39.84 25.01
N THR A 157 16.61 -40.79 25.62
CA THR A 157 16.03 -41.83 26.49
C THR A 157 16.62 -41.72 27.91
N VAL A 158 16.04 -42.46 28.87
CA VAL A 158 16.59 -42.59 30.23
C VAL A 158 18.03 -43.13 30.25
N PHE A 159 18.47 -43.78 29.15
CA PHE A 159 19.81 -44.33 28.98
C PHE A 159 20.75 -43.42 28.17
N GLY A 160 20.35 -42.18 27.90
CA GLY A 160 21.10 -41.23 27.07
C GLY A 160 20.55 -41.09 25.65
N ARG A 161 21.28 -40.35 24.81
CA ARG A 161 20.90 -40.02 23.44
C ARG A 161 21.30 -41.15 22.49
N LEU A 162 20.33 -41.91 22.01
CA LEU A 162 20.57 -43.10 21.19
C LEU A 162 20.33 -42.80 19.69
N PRO A 163 21.27 -43.15 18.80
CA PRO A 163 21.07 -43.03 17.36
C PRO A 163 20.25 -44.19 16.80
N PHE A 164 19.21 -43.90 16.04
CA PHE A 164 18.41 -44.87 15.28
C PHE A 164 18.56 -44.59 13.80
N THR A 165 18.93 -45.61 13.01
CA THR A 165 19.01 -45.50 11.54
C THR A 165 17.71 -45.99 10.93
N LEU A 166 17.10 -45.19 10.04
CA LEU A 166 15.91 -45.60 9.30
C LEU A 166 16.29 -46.54 8.15
N ASP A 167 15.69 -47.74 8.12
CA ASP A 167 15.95 -48.77 7.10
C ASP A 167 15.50 -48.35 5.69
N ASP A 168 14.47 -47.50 5.57
CA ASP A 168 13.99 -46.92 4.31
C ASP A 168 13.76 -45.40 4.47
N PRO A 169 14.80 -44.56 4.25
CA PRO A 169 14.65 -43.12 4.35
C PRO A 169 13.69 -42.64 3.25
N VAL A 170 12.57 -42.05 3.66
CA VAL A 170 11.57 -41.49 2.75
C VAL A 170 12.27 -40.53 1.78
N LYS A 171 12.28 -40.86 0.49
CA LYS A 171 12.95 -40.00 -0.51
C LYS A 171 12.12 -38.74 -0.79
N PRO A 172 12.76 -37.58 -1.03
CA PRO A 172 12.08 -36.39 -1.52
C PRO A 172 11.30 -36.70 -2.81
N LYS A 173 10.03 -36.32 -2.83
CA LYS A 173 9.19 -36.41 -4.02
C LYS A 173 9.12 -35.03 -4.67
N SER A 174 9.53 -34.94 -5.94
CA SER A 174 9.38 -33.72 -6.72
C SER A 174 8.03 -33.70 -7.44
N GLY A 175 7.52 -32.50 -7.70
CA GLY A 175 6.35 -32.33 -8.55
C GLY A 175 6.13 -30.90 -8.98
N LEU A 176 5.28 -30.77 -9.98
CA LEU A 176 4.85 -29.50 -10.53
C LEU A 176 3.44 -29.19 -10.01
N GLY A 177 3.28 -28.03 -9.41
CA GLY A 177 1.99 -27.55 -8.94
C GLY A 177 1.61 -26.20 -9.53
N VAL A 178 0.39 -25.78 -9.21
CA VAL A 178 -0.13 -24.43 -9.45
C VAL A 178 -0.55 -23.86 -8.11
N SER A 179 -0.17 -22.62 -7.85
CA SER A 179 -0.60 -21.88 -6.66
C SER A 179 -1.45 -20.68 -7.03
N VAL A 180 -2.49 -20.46 -6.24
CA VAL A 180 -3.35 -19.27 -6.28
C VAL A 180 -3.46 -18.76 -4.85
N TRP A 181 -3.38 -17.45 -4.67
CA TRP A 181 -3.56 -16.84 -3.36
C TRP A 181 -4.28 -15.51 -3.49
N GLY A 182 -4.92 -15.11 -2.39
CA GLY A 182 -5.59 -13.84 -2.33
C GLY A 182 -6.04 -13.51 -0.92
N GLY A 183 -6.42 -12.25 -0.74
CA GLY A 183 -6.92 -11.80 0.55
C GLY A 183 -7.18 -10.31 0.55
N GLY A 184 -7.78 -9.86 1.63
CA GLY A 184 -8.07 -8.45 1.83
C GLY A 184 -8.39 -8.13 3.27
N GLU A 185 -8.37 -6.83 3.56
CA GLU A 185 -8.72 -6.28 4.86
C GLU A 185 -9.61 -5.06 4.66
N TYR A 186 -10.65 -4.96 5.49
CA TYR A 186 -11.46 -3.78 5.66
C TYR A 186 -11.22 -3.16 7.04
N GLN A 187 -11.10 -1.84 7.08
CA GLN A 187 -10.89 -1.03 8.28
C GLN A 187 -12.03 -0.02 8.43
N HIS A 188 -12.96 -0.33 9.32
CA HIS A 188 -14.06 0.56 9.62
C HIS A 188 -13.65 1.60 10.68
N PRO A 189 -13.70 2.91 10.39
CA PRO A 189 -13.42 3.93 11.39
C PRO A 189 -14.57 3.99 12.41
N LEU A 190 -14.26 3.71 13.67
CA LEU A 190 -15.20 3.87 14.78
C LEU A 190 -15.08 5.28 15.40
N THR A 191 -13.85 5.78 15.50
CA THR A 191 -13.52 7.16 15.89
C THR A 191 -12.25 7.62 15.16
N ASP A 192 -11.80 8.86 15.39
CA ASP A 192 -10.53 9.38 14.84
C ASP A 192 -9.29 8.56 15.26
N ARG A 193 -9.38 7.83 16.37
CA ARG A 193 -8.27 7.06 16.95
C ARG A 193 -8.52 5.56 17.03
N LEU A 194 -9.72 5.10 16.75
CA LEU A 194 -10.12 3.69 16.88
C LEU A 194 -10.73 3.19 15.57
N ARG A 195 -10.25 2.04 15.10
CA ARG A 195 -10.78 1.37 13.91
C ARG A 195 -11.04 -0.09 14.22
N LEU A 196 -12.08 -0.65 13.60
CA LEU A 196 -12.29 -2.09 13.57
C LEU A 196 -11.66 -2.65 12.30
N ARG A 197 -10.76 -3.62 12.43
CA ARG A 197 -10.13 -4.33 11.31
C ARG A 197 -10.80 -5.68 11.14
N ALA A 198 -11.15 -6.04 9.92
CA ALA A 198 -11.65 -7.34 9.53
C ALA A 198 -10.92 -7.77 8.26
N GLY A 199 -10.26 -8.92 8.27
CA GLY A 199 -9.52 -9.38 7.09
C GLY A 199 -9.55 -10.89 6.95
N ALA A 200 -9.26 -11.35 5.74
CA ALA A 200 -9.13 -12.75 5.42
C ALA A 200 -8.14 -12.95 4.28
N ASN A 201 -7.44 -14.08 4.29
CA ASN A 201 -6.58 -14.51 3.20
C ASN A 201 -6.66 -16.02 3.01
N ALA A 202 -6.54 -16.45 1.77
CA ALA A 202 -6.56 -17.84 1.39
C ALA A 202 -5.44 -18.14 0.39
N SER A 203 -4.94 -19.36 0.42
CA SER A 203 -4.10 -19.89 -0.63
C SER A 203 -4.46 -21.33 -0.94
N ILE A 204 -4.34 -21.67 -2.21
CA ILE A 204 -4.58 -22.99 -2.77
C ILE A 204 -3.32 -23.35 -3.53
N ARG A 205 -2.79 -24.54 -3.26
CA ARG A 205 -1.69 -25.12 -4.01
C ARG A 205 -2.05 -26.54 -4.39
N GLU A 206 -2.20 -26.76 -5.68
CA GLU A 206 -2.56 -28.04 -6.27
C GLU A 206 -1.31 -28.67 -6.87
N TYR A 207 -1.06 -29.94 -6.61
CA TYR A 207 -0.01 -30.71 -7.24
C TYR A 207 -0.59 -31.90 -8.00
N LYS A 208 0.14 -32.34 -9.03
CA LYS A 208 -0.28 -33.52 -9.80
C LYS A 208 -0.45 -34.74 -8.89
N GLY A 209 -1.66 -35.28 -8.83
CA GLY A 209 -2.01 -36.47 -8.04
C GLY A 209 -2.69 -36.17 -6.70
N GLY A 210 -2.74 -34.91 -6.26
CA GLY A 210 -3.54 -34.48 -5.10
C GLY A 210 -2.97 -34.80 -3.71
N ASP A 211 -2.06 -35.77 -3.62
CA ASP A 211 -1.45 -36.22 -2.35
C ASP A 211 -0.67 -35.14 -1.58
N PHE A 212 -0.40 -33.99 -2.21
CA PHE A 212 0.38 -32.89 -1.65
C PHE A 212 -0.33 -31.54 -1.75
N ASP A 213 -1.63 -31.55 -2.08
CA ASP A 213 -2.42 -30.33 -2.18
C ASP A 213 -2.42 -29.63 -0.82
N ARG A 214 -2.25 -28.32 -0.85
CA ARG A 214 -2.23 -27.49 0.35
C ARG A 214 -3.21 -26.35 0.21
N HIS A 215 -4.22 -26.33 1.07
CA HIS A 215 -5.16 -25.23 1.17
C HIS A 215 -4.99 -24.53 2.51
N PHE A 216 -5.09 -23.22 2.50
CA PHE A 216 -4.94 -22.40 3.69
C PHE A 216 -6.02 -21.33 3.69
N LEU A 217 -6.60 -21.08 4.86
CA LEU A 217 -7.53 -20.00 5.11
C LEU A 217 -7.20 -19.38 6.46
N ALA A 218 -7.05 -18.06 6.50
CA ALA A 218 -6.99 -17.32 7.74
C ALA A 218 -7.94 -16.12 7.69
N ALA A 219 -8.47 -15.77 8.85
CA ALA A 219 -9.25 -14.56 9.04
C ALA A 219 -8.97 -13.93 10.40
N HIS A 220 -9.17 -12.62 10.49
CA HIS A 220 -8.99 -11.87 11.71
C HIS A 220 -10.02 -10.76 11.87
N LEU A 221 -10.31 -10.43 13.13
CA LEU A 221 -11.21 -9.35 13.52
C LEU A 221 -10.71 -8.69 14.80
N GLY A 222 -10.63 -7.37 14.84
CA GLY A 222 -10.39 -6.68 16.11
C GLY A 222 -10.04 -5.20 16.00
N PRO A 223 -9.94 -4.52 17.16
CA PRO A 223 -9.65 -3.10 17.20
C PRO A 223 -8.19 -2.78 16.86
N ARG A 224 -7.99 -1.65 16.20
CA ARG A 224 -6.72 -0.91 16.13
C ARG A 224 -6.90 0.48 16.75
N ARG A 225 -5.99 0.84 17.65
CA ARG A 225 -5.98 2.14 18.33
C ARG A 225 -4.69 2.91 18.05
N LEU A 226 -4.83 4.17 17.68
CA LEU A 226 -3.74 5.15 17.66
C LEU A 226 -3.48 5.62 19.10
N ILE A 227 -2.31 5.27 19.64
CA ILE A 227 -1.89 5.63 21.02
C ILE A 227 -1.21 7.02 21.03
N GLY A 228 -0.72 7.48 19.88
CA GLY A 228 -0.18 8.82 19.68
C GLY A 228 -0.09 9.15 18.18
N ALA A 229 0.71 10.16 17.82
CA ALA A 229 0.87 10.55 16.42
C ALA A 229 1.68 9.55 15.56
N ARG A 230 2.42 8.63 16.21
CA ARG A 230 3.39 7.72 15.55
C ARG A 230 3.29 6.26 15.98
N THR A 231 2.43 5.95 16.95
CA THR A 231 2.31 4.60 17.54
C THR A 231 0.89 4.10 17.40
N GLU A 232 0.74 2.89 16.87
CA GLU A 232 -0.52 2.17 16.80
C GLU A 232 -0.40 0.78 17.42
N ALA A 233 -1.48 0.31 18.03
CA ALA A 233 -1.60 -1.02 18.58
C ALA A 233 -2.89 -1.68 18.12
N SER A 234 -2.85 -2.99 17.86
CA SER A 234 -4.02 -3.79 17.51
C SER A 234 -4.12 -5.01 18.42
N LEU A 235 -5.36 -5.41 18.70
CA LEU A 235 -5.69 -6.71 19.30
C LEU A 235 -6.67 -7.39 18.35
N LEU A 236 -6.31 -8.56 17.82
CA LEU A 236 -7.08 -9.26 16.80
C LEU A 236 -7.42 -10.66 17.28
N ALA A 237 -8.69 -11.03 17.23
CA ALA A 237 -9.09 -12.42 17.20
C ALA A 237 -8.75 -13.00 15.83
N THR A 238 -8.21 -14.22 15.82
CA THR A 238 -7.70 -14.88 14.62
C THR A 238 -8.23 -16.30 14.55
N VAL A 239 -8.57 -16.73 13.34
CA VAL A 239 -8.85 -18.12 13.01
C VAL A 239 -8.01 -18.51 11.80
N GLU A 240 -7.43 -19.69 11.85
CA GLU A 240 -6.59 -20.24 10.78
C GLU A 240 -6.92 -21.72 10.60
N ARG A 241 -7.04 -22.13 9.35
CA ARG A 241 -7.27 -23.52 8.96
C ARG A 241 -6.37 -23.88 7.78
N GLN A 242 -5.71 -25.02 7.90
CA GLN A 242 -4.87 -25.59 6.85
C GLN A 242 -5.33 -27.02 6.55
N TRP A 243 -5.36 -27.35 5.26
CA TRP A 243 -5.61 -28.70 4.78
C TRP A 243 -4.42 -29.18 3.95
N THR A 244 -4.07 -30.45 4.12
CA THR A 244 -3.08 -31.15 3.31
C THR A 244 -3.71 -32.41 2.73
N ALA A 245 -3.58 -32.61 1.42
CA ALA A 245 -4.23 -33.70 0.68
C ALA A 245 -5.74 -33.80 0.93
N GLY A 246 -6.41 -32.65 1.06
CA GLY A 246 -7.85 -32.56 1.36
C GLY A 246 -8.26 -32.84 2.81
N ALA A 247 -7.34 -33.29 3.67
CA ALA A 247 -7.60 -33.52 5.10
C ALA A 247 -7.23 -32.28 5.94
N PRO A 248 -8.04 -31.88 6.93
CA PRO A 248 -7.69 -30.79 7.83
C PRO A 248 -6.45 -31.18 8.66
N GLU A 249 -5.40 -30.39 8.55
CA GLU A 249 -4.12 -30.60 9.24
C GLU A 249 -4.01 -29.74 10.49
N THR A 250 -4.51 -28.49 10.42
CA THR A 250 -4.37 -27.53 11.52
C THR A 250 -5.61 -26.66 11.59
N ASP A 251 -6.15 -26.55 12.80
CA ASP A 251 -7.18 -25.60 13.19
C ASP A 251 -6.66 -24.77 14.37
N ARG A 252 -6.54 -23.45 14.18
CA ARG A 252 -6.09 -22.53 15.23
C ARG A 252 -7.12 -21.43 15.44
N PHE A 253 -7.40 -21.16 16.70
CA PHE A 253 -8.07 -19.95 17.16
C PHE A 253 -7.17 -19.27 18.18
N GLY A 254 -7.02 -17.96 18.08
CA GLY A 254 -6.13 -17.25 18.98
C GLY A 254 -6.31 -15.74 18.96
N LEU A 255 -5.56 -15.07 19.83
CA LEU A 255 -5.46 -13.62 19.88
C LEU A 255 -4.07 -13.19 19.40
N ARG A 256 -4.01 -12.12 18.63
CA ARG A 256 -2.78 -11.49 18.15
C ARG A 256 -2.70 -10.06 18.64
N LEU A 257 -1.56 -9.70 19.24
CA LEU A 257 -1.22 -8.32 19.58
C LEU A 257 -0.19 -7.81 18.58
N GLU A 258 -0.47 -6.65 18.00
CA GLU A 258 0.42 -5.99 17.02
C GLU A 258 0.72 -4.56 17.50
N GLY A 259 1.96 -4.11 17.32
CA GLY A 259 2.38 -2.74 17.61
C GLY A 259 3.28 -2.21 16.50
N GLU A 260 2.95 -1.03 15.95
CA GLU A 260 3.77 -0.34 14.94
C GLU A 260 4.18 1.03 15.47
N HIS A 261 5.47 1.33 15.39
CA HIS A 261 6.04 2.64 15.70
C HIS A 261 6.80 3.15 14.48
N ARG A 262 6.44 4.36 14.02
CA ARG A 262 7.14 5.00 12.89
C ARG A 262 8.19 5.99 13.43
N LEU A 263 9.44 5.75 13.05
CA LEU A 263 10.60 6.60 13.37
C LEU A 263 10.48 7.97 12.66
#